data_AF-A0A929ZZ97-F1
#
_entry.id   AF-A0A929ZZ97-F1
#
_cell.length_a   1.000
_cell.length_b   1.000
_cell.length_c   1.000
_cell.angle_alpha   90.00
_cell.angle_beta   90.00
_cell.angle_gamma   90.00
#
_symmetry.space_group_name_H-M   'P 1'
#
loop_
_entity.id
_entity.type
_entity.pdbx_description
1 polymer ?
#
loop_
_entity_poly.entity_id
_entity_poly.type
_entity_poly.pdbx_seq_one_letter_code
_entity_poly.pdbx_strand_id
1 'polypeptide(L)'
;MITDEQGREWLFQKLYDDGWRYIIGSDSTFIYLTKIKPLIIDGFYKCNGEEYTCIGRAHGILPDLEIGAVMDIADELGIIDWSKVEVDTPVFVRDSINEVWKCRYFAEYKDGKVYTWRDGKTSWSNVISDRPVVWGYAELAFKE
;
A
#
# COMPACT_ATOMS: atom_id res chain seq x y z
N MET A 1 23.03 0.02 -15.02
CA MET A 1 23.17 0.32 -13.57
C MET A 1 21.79 0.69 -13.07
N ILE A 2 21.44 0.24 -11.86
CA ILE A 2 20.21 0.66 -11.19
C ILE A 2 20.41 2.07 -10.62
N THR A 3 19.37 2.90 -10.60
CA THR A 3 19.40 4.20 -9.92
C THR A 3 19.17 4.05 -8.42
N ASP A 4 19.53 5.07 -7.63
CA ASP A 4 19.28 5.07 -6.19
C ASP A 4 17.77 4.95 -5.88
N GLU A 5 16.92 5.60 -6.68
CA GLU A 5 15.47 5.51 -6.59
C GLU A 5 14.96 4.07 -6.80
N GLN A 6 15.39 3.42 -7.88
CA GLN A 6 15.03 2.02 -8.16
C GLN A 6 15.56 1.06 -7.07
N GLY A 7 16.75 1.35 -6.52
CA GLY A 7 17.31 0.59 -5.39
C GLY A 7 16.47 0.76 -4.12
N ARG A 8 16.00 1.97 -3.85
CA ARG A 8 15.15 2.29 -2.69
C ARG A 8 13.77 1.65 -2.80
N GLU A 9 13.11 1.76 -3.95
CA GLU A 9 11.84 1.09 -4.22
C GLU A 9 11.94 -0.43 -4.04
N TRP A 10 13.02 -1.04 -4.57
CA TRP A 10 13.26 -2.47 -4.38
C TRP A 10 13.41 -2.85 -2.90
N LEU A 11 14.15 -2.05 -2.12
CA LEU A 11 14.33 -2.27 -0.69
C LEU A 11 13.00 -2.15 0.07
N PHE A 12 12.22 -1.11 -0.20
CA PHE A 12 10.90 -0.90 0.40
C PHE A 12 9.94 -2.03 0.05
N GLN A 13 9.94 -2.51 -1.20
CA GLN A 13 9.14 -3.66 -1.60
C GLN A 13 9.53 -4.91 -0.80
N LYS A 14 10.83 -5.16 -0.57
CA LYS A 14 11.28 -6.29 0.24
C LYS A 14 10.87 -6.19 1.70
N LEU A 15 10.95 -5.00 2.29
CA LEU A 15 10.45 -4.77 3.64
C LEU A 15 8.94 -5.01 3.72
N TYR A 16 8.19 -4.52 2.73
CA TYR A 16 6.75 -4.71 2.65
C TYR A 16 6.35 -6.19 2.49
N ASP A 17 7.03 -6.92 1.62
CA ASP A 17 6.82 -8.36 1.40
C ASP A 17 7.09 -9.17 2.68
N ASP A 18 8.06 -8.75 3.51
CA ASP A 18 8.40 -9.36 4.81
C ASP A 18 7.44 -8.94 5.96
N GLY A 19 6.46 -8.08 5.64
CA GLY A 19 5.40 -7.67 6.57
C GLY A 19 5.68 -6.36 7.32
N TRP A 20 6.82 -5.70 7.08
CA TRP A 20 7.07 -4.37 7.64
C TRP A 20 6.18 -3.33 6.96
N ARG A 21 5.66 -2.39 7.74
CA ARG A 21 4.69 -1.39 7.24
C ARG A 21 5.13 0.04 7.51
N TYR A 22 5.81 0.29 8.63
CA TYR A 22 6.18 1.64 9.03
C TYR A 22 7.66 1.76 9.34
N ILE A 23 8.24 2.87 8.90
CA ILE A 23 9.58 3.33 9.30
C ILE A 23 9.43 4.52 10.25
N ILE A 24 10.15 4.50 11.36
CA ILE A 24 10.08 5.53 12.38
C ILE A 24 11.46 6.14 12.57
N GLY A 25 11.54 7.46 12.47
CA GLY A 25 12.74 8.22 12.82
C GLY A 25 12.99 8.17 14.33
N SER A 26 14.22 7.87 14.70
CA SER A 26 14.73 8.01 16.06
C SER A 26 15.79 9.12 16.04
N ASP A 27 16.91 8.94 16.73
CA ASP A 27 18.10 9.74 16.51
C ASP A 27 18.71 9.51 15.11
N SER A 28 19.64 10.38 14.70
CA SER A 28 20.29 10.35 13.38
C SER A 28 21.07 9.06 13.06
N THR A 29 21.15 8.12 14.01
CA THR A 29 21.89 6.86 13.84
C THR A 29 20.97 5.68 13.58
N PHE A 30 19.72 5.72 14.05
CA PHE A 30 18.81 4.58 14.03
C PHE A 30 17.43 4.92 13.50
N ILE A 31 16.82 3.93 12.86
CA ILE A 31 15.39 3.92 12.55
C ILE A 31 14.77 2.63 13.08
N TYR A 32 13.46 2.67 13.33
CA TYR A 32 12.69 1.50 13.69
C TYR A 32 11.76 1.07 12.56
N LEU A 33 11.65 -0.24 12.35
CA LEU A 33 10.64 -0.85 11.49
C LEU A 33 9.59 -1.52 12.36
N THR A 34 8.33 -1.31 12.02
CA THR A 34 7.19 -1.93 12.71
C THR A 34 6.17 -2.46 11.71
N LYS A 35 5.45 -3.52 12.09
CA LYS A 35 4.40 -4.15 11.26
C LYS A 35 3.03 -3.50 11.42
N ILE A 36 2.84 -2.75 12.52
CA ILE A 36 1.61 -2.03 12.82
C ILE A 36 1.85 -0.55 12.98
N LYS A 37 0.78 0.24 12.94
CA LYS A 37 0.87 1.68 13.08
C LYS A 37 1.45 2.05 14.46
N PRO A 38 2.59 2.76 14.51
CA PRO A 38 3.27 3.05 15.77
C PRO A 38 2.55 4.12 16.57
N LEU A 39 2.67 4.03 17.90
CA LEU A 39 2.21 5.04 18.83
C LEU A 39 3.38 5.98 19.19
N ILE A 40 3.26 7.25 18.82
CA ILE A 40 4.23 8.29 19.16
C ILE A 40 3.68 9.11 20.33
N ILE A 41 4.43 9.19 21.43
CA ILE A 41 4.08 9.97 22.63
C ILE A 41 5.24 10.91 22.93
N ASP A 42 4.94 12.20 23.10
CA ASP A 42 5.94 13.25 23.37
C ASP A 42 7.10 13.28 22.36
N GLY A 43 6.82 12.93 21.10
CA GLY A 43 7.80 12.85 20.02
C GLY A 43 8.63 11.55 19.98
N PHE A 44 8.40 10.61 20.90
CA PHE A 44 9.14 9.35 20.95
C PHE A 44 8.25 8.16 20.60
N TYR A 45 8.83 7.20 19.88
CA TYR A 45 8.19 5.91 19.65
C TYR A 45 8.01 5.17 20.98
N LYS A 46 6.75 4.90 21.32
CA LYS A 46 6.41 4.07 22.46
C LYS A 46 6.14 2.65 21.97
N CYS A 47 7.03 1.73 22.34
CA CYS A 47 6.81 0.31 22.07
C CYS A 47 5.50 -0.14 22.71
N ASN A 48 4.56 -0.57 21.87
CA ASN A 48 3.24 -1.05 22.25
C ASN A 48 3.21 -2.57 22.47
N GLY A 49 4.37 -3.21 22.65
CA GLY A 49 4.50 -4.64 22.89
C GLY A 49 4.59 -5.48 21.61
N GLU A 50 4.72 -4.85 20.45
CA GLU A 50 4.74 -5.54 19.15
C GLU A 50 6.14 -5.71 18.55
N GLU A 51 6.23 -6.59 17.56
CA GLU A 51 7.48 -6.90 16.86
C GLU A 51 8.00 -5.64 16.14
N TYR A 52 9.21 -5.23 16.51
CA TYR A 52 9.94 -4.17 15.85
C TYR A 52 11.38 -4.63 15.60
N THR A 53 12.01 -4.08 14.56
CA THR A 53 13.46 -4.20 14.37
C THR A 53 14.09 -2.82 14.24
N CYS A 54 15.38 -2.73 14.58
CA CYS A 54 16.15 -1.50 14.53
C CYS A 54 17.23 -1.65 13.46
N ILE A 55 17.33 -0.65 12.59
CA ILE A 55 18.40 -0.56 11.59
C ILE A 55 19.28 0.63 11.94
N GLY A 56 20.55 0.35 12.23
CA GLY A 56 21.56 1.37 12.48
C GLY A 56 22.28 1.78 11.20
N ARG A 57 22.84 3.01 11.20
CA ARG A 57 23.62 3.58 10.08
C ARG A 57 22.84 3.56 8.75
N ALA A 58 21.58 3.96 8.83
CA ALA A 58 20.66 3.96 7.70
C ALA A 58 20.85 5.16 6.74
N HIS A 59 21.66 6.15 7.13
CA HIS A 59 21.90 7.37 6.34
C HIS A 59 22.42 7.03 4.93
N GLY A 60 21.75 7.58 3.91
CA GLY A 60 22.05 7.32 2.50
C GLY A 60 21.46 6.01 1.93
N ILE A 61 20.85 5.16 2.75
CA ILE A 61 20.13 3.93 2.31
C ILE A 61 18.62 4.11 2.50
N LEU A 62 18.22 4.69 3.63
CA LEU A 62 16.84 4.94 4.01
C LEU A 62 16.62 6.45 4.20
N PRO A 63 15.37 6.92 4.09
CA PRO A 63 15.06 8.34 4.24
C PRO A 63 15.48 8.86 5.62
N ASP A 64 16.07 10.05 5.63
CA ASP A 64 16.37 10.75 6.87
C ASP A 64 15.05 11.28 7.45
N LEU A 65 14.60 10.65 8.53
CA LEU A 65 13.35 10.98 9.24
C LEU A 65 13.69 11.69 10.55
N GLU A 66 12.95 12.75 10.87
CA GLU A 66 13.05 13.40 12.18
C GLU A 66 12.62 12.45 13.31
N ILE A 67 13.07 12.73 14.54
CA ILE A 67 12.69 11.94 15.72
C ILE A 67 11.16 11.90 15.84
N GLY A 68 10.60 10.69 15.87
CA GLY A 68 9.16 10.46 15.97
C GLY A 68 8.39 10.60 14.65
N ALA A 69 9.03 10.99 13.55
CA ALA A 69 8.39 10.97 12.24
C ALA A 69 8.12 9.53 11.82
N VAL A 70 6.91 9.30 11.29
CA VAL A 70 6.44 7.98 10.84
C VAL A 70 6.19 8.03 9.36
N MET A 71 6.82 7.12 8.63
CA MET A 71 6.60 6.91 7.20
C MET A 71 5.91 5.57 6.98
N ASP A 72 4.83 5.57 6.21
CA ASP A 72 4.17 4.34 5.75
C ASP A 72 4.83 3.86 4.45
N ILE A 73 5.30 2.61 4.45
CA ILE A 73 5.97 2.00 3.30
C ILE A 73 4.97 1.77 2.16
N ALA A 74 3.70 1.47 2.46
CA ALA A 74 2.69 1.30 1.41
C ALA A 74 2.46 2.61 0.66
N ASP A 75 2.35 3.73 1.38
CA ASP A 75 2.14 5.05 0.78
C ASP A 75 3.32 5.42 -0.13
N GLU A 76 4.56 5.22 0.35
CA GLU A 76 5.78 5.48 -0.42
C GLU A 76 5.90 4.59 -1.67
N LEU A 77 5.40 3.35 -1.61
CA LEU A 77 5.34 2.43 -2.77
C LEU A 77 4.10 2.66 -3.65
N GLY A 78 3.18 3.55 -3.28
CA GLY A 78 1.89 3.73 -3.95
C GLY A 78 0.99 2.50 -3.91
N ILE A 79 1.12 1.65 -2.88
CA ILE A 79 0.29 0.47 -2.67
C ILE A 79 -1.09 0.90 -2.15
N ILE A 80 -2.13 0.52 -2.88
CA ILE A 80 -3.52 0.84 -2.53
C ILE A 80 -4.06 -0.15 -1.51
N ASP A 81 -4.59 0.36 -0.39
CA ASP A 81 -5.40 -0.41 0.54
C ASP A 81 -6.82 -0.58 0.00
N TRP A 82 -7.01 -1.61 -0.83
CA TRP A 82 -8.29 -1.94 -1.45
C TRP A 82 -9.44 -2.20 -0.47
N SER A 83 -9.14 -2.49 0.80
CA SER A 83 -10.19 -2.66 1.83
C SER A 83 -10.88 -1.35 2.20
N LYS A 84 -10.27 -0.21 1.87
CA LYS A 84 -10.78 1.15 2.14
C LYS A 84 -11.33 1.84 0.89
N VAL A 85 -11.18 1.25 -0.29
CA VAL A 85 -11.70 1.82 -1.55
C VAL A 85 -13.22 1.77 -1.54
N GLU A 86 -13.86 2.90 -1.85
CA GLU A 86 -15.32 3.00 -1.84
C GLU A 86 -15.95 2.25 -3.03
N VAL A 87 -17.14 1.68 -2.82
CA VAL A 87 -17.95 1.08 -3.90
C VAL A 87 -18.20 2.13 -4.99
N ASP A 88 -18.17 1.70 -6.24
CA ASP A 88 -18.28 2.53 -7.43
C ASP A 88 -17.10 3.48 -7.69
N THR A 89 -15.96 3.29 -7.02
CA THR A 89 -14.71 3.96 -7.41
C THR A 89 -14.27 3.49 -8.81
N PRO A 90 -14.00 4.39 -9.76
CA PRO A 90 -13.49 4.03 -11.08
C PRO A 90 -12.10 3.36 -11.00
N VAL A 91 -11.95 2.22 -11.66
CA VAL A 91 -10.72 1.41 -11.68
C VAL A 91 -10.41 0.92 -13.08
N PHE A 92 -9.12 0.74 -13.36
CA PHE A 92 -8.64 -0.04 -14.49
C PHE A 92 -8.37 -1.47 -14.03
N VAL A 93 -8.85 -2.46 -14.78
CA VAL A 93 -8.66 -3.88 -14.45
C VAL A 93 -8.28 -4.73 -15.68
N ARG A 94 -7.55 -5.82 -15.45
CA ARG A 94 -7.21 -6.83 -16.47
C ARG A 94 -6.89 -8.19 -15.84
N ASP A 95 -7.07 -9.28 -16.57
CA ASP A 95 -6.81 -10.63 -16.07
C ASP A 95 -5.34 -11.06 -16.25
N SER A 96 -4.66 -10.52 -17.25
CA SER A 96 -3.25 -10.82 -17.52
C SER A 96 -2.49 -9.58 -18.01
N ILE A 97 -1.15 -9.63 -17.91
CA ILE A 97 -0.28 -8.53 -18.33
C ILE A 97 -0.37 -8.18 -19.83
N ASN A 98 -0.86 -9.11 -20.65
CA ASN A 98 -0.99 -8.96 -22.10
C ASN A 98 -2.36 -8.40 -22.52
N GLU A 99 -3.32 -8.26 -21.59
CA GLU A 99 -4.64 -7.70 -21.89
C GLU A 99 -4.65 -6.17 -21.78
N VAL A 100 -5.51 -5.56 -22.60
CA VAL A 100 -5.84 -4.14 -22.50
C VAL A 100 -6.62 -3.90 -21.21
N TRP A 101 -6.27 -2.82 -20.51
CA TRP A 101 -7.00 -2.36 -19.34
C TRP A 101 -8.47 -2.07 -19.67
N LYS A 102 -9.36 -2.56 -18.81
CA LYS A 102 -10.82 -2.36 -18.90
C LYS A 102 -11.23 -1.32 -17.87
N CYS A 103 -11.99 -0.31 -18.27
CA CYS A 103 -12.60 0.64 -17.33
C CYS A 103 -13.76 -0.05 -16.61
N ARG A 104 -13.74 -0.07 -15.28
CA ARG A 104 -14.76 -0.67 -14.43
C ARG A 104 -14.98 0.18 -13.17
N TYR A 105 -15.93 -0.26 -12.36
CA TYR A 105 -16.26 0.34 -11.08
C TYR A 105 -16.06 -0.71 -9.98
N PHE A 106 -15.32 -0.34 -8.94
CA PHE A 106 -15.02 -1.18 -7.79
C PHE A 106 -16.31 -1.65 -7.11
N ALA A 107 -16.38 -2.94 -6.76
CA ALA A 107 -17.53 -3.53 -6.09
C ALA A 107 -17.18 -3.99 -4.67
N GLU A 108 -16.07 -4.71 -4.52
CA GLU A 108 -15.59 -5.17 -3.21
C GLU A 108 -14.12 -5.62 -3.27
N TYR A 109 -13.49 -5.71 -2.10
CA TYR A 109 -12.19 -6.35 -1.92
C TYR A 109 -12.33 -7.51 -0.95
N LYS A 110 -12.00 -8.72 -1.40
CA LYS A 110 -12.18 -9.94 -0.62
C LYS A 110 -11.11 -10.97 -0.97
N ASP A 111 -10.59 -11.64 0.06
CA ASP A 111 -9.58 -12.70 -0.05
C ASP A 111 -8.34 -12.26 -0.85
N GLY A 112 -7.92 -11.00 -0.68
CA GLY A 112 -6.78 -10.44 -1.38
C GLY A 112 -7.05 -10.00 -2.82
N LYS A 113 -8.30 -10.07 -3.29
CA LYS A 113 -8.68 -9.83 -4.69
C LYS A 113 -9.66 -8.69 -4.84
N VAL A 114 -9.48 -7.94 -5.92
CA VAL A 114 -10.36 -6.84 -6.31
C VAL A 114 -11.48 -7.38 -7.19
N TYR A 115 -12.71 -6.97 -6.87
CA TYR A 115 -13.90 -7.27 -7.64
C TYR A 115 -14.50 -5.99 -8.21
N THR A 116 -15.03 -6.08 -9.42
CA THR A 116 -15.77 -4.98 -10.05
C THR A 116 -17.15 -5.43 -10.48
N TRP A 117 -18.04 -4.46 -10.67
CA TRP A 117 -19.30 -4.71 -11.36
C TRP A 117 -19.05 -5.14 -12.81
N ARG A 118 -19.98 -5.92 -13.36
CA ARG A 118 -19.92 -6.39 -14.75
C ARG A 118 -20.18 -5.27 -15.73
N ASP A 119 -19.54 -5.37 -16.89
CA ASP A 119 -19.85 -4.56 -18.08
C ASP A 119 -19.89 -3.04 -17.86
N GLY A 120 -19.10 -2.53 -16.91
CA GLY A 120 -19.06 -1.10 -16.59
C GLY A 120 -20.28 -0.58 -15.82
N LYS A 121 -21.09 -1.48 -15.24
CA LYS A 121 -22.17 -1.12 -14.31
C LYS A 121 -21.61 -0.56 -13.00
N THR A 122 -22.51 -0.05 -12.18
CA THR A 122 -22.31 0.46 -10.82
C THR A 122 -23.27 -0.25 -9.86
N SER A 123 -23.15 0.01 -8.56
CA SER A 123 -24.08 -0.51 -7.55
C SER A 123 -25.54 -0.11 -7.86
N TRP A 124 -25.75 1.06 -8.47
CA TRP A 124 -27.07 1.54 -8.87
C TRP A 124 -27.65 0.83 -10.10
N SER A 125 -26.81 0.54 -11.11
CA SER A 125 -27.26 -0.05 -12.38
C SER A 125 -27.23 -1.58 -12.38
N ASN A 126 -26.59 -2.21 -11.40
CA ASN A 126 -26.53 -3.66 -11.22
C ASN A 126 -27.74 -4.23 -10.44
N VAL A 127 -28.95 -3.77 -10.79
CA VAL A 127 -30.21 -4.09 -10.07
C VAL A 127 -30.60 -5.57 -10.17
N ILE A 128 -30.15 -6.23 -11.24
CA ILE A 128 -30.27 -7.67 -11.43
C ILE A 128 -28.95 -8.25 -10.92
N SER A 129 -29.01 -9.00 -9.82
CA SER A 129 -27.89 -9.50 -9.00
C SER A 129 -26.81 -10.28 -9.78
N ASP A 130 -26.08 -9.61 -10.66
CA ASP A 130 -24.89 -10.17 -11.28
C ASP A 130 -23.79 -10.17 -10.23
N ARG A 131 -23.24 -11.37 -9.95
CA ARG A 131 -22.08 -11.49 -9.07
C ARG A 131 -20.93 -10.65 -9.63
N PRO A 132 -20.25 -9.85 -8.79
CA PRO A 132 -19.04 -9.13 -9.16
C PRO A 132 -17.99 -10.06 -9.80
N VAL A 133 -17.17 -9.49 -10.66
CA VAL A 133 -16.10 -10.21 -11.36
C VAL A 133 -14.77 -9.89 -10.70
N VAL A 134 -14.02 -10.95 -10.41
CA VAL A 134 -12.67 -10.86 -9.86
C VAL A 134 -11.65 -10.62 -10.96
N TRP A 135 -10.58 -9.88 -10.66
CA TRP A 135 -9.52 -9.55 -11.61
C TRP A 135 -8.15 -9.93 -11.08
N GLY A 136 -7.23 -10.26 -12.00
CA GLY A 136 -5.83 -10.52 -11.68
C GLY A 136 -5.02 -9.27 -11.34
N TYR A 137 -5.36 -8.13 -11.96
CA TYR A 137 -4.71 -6.84 -11.78
C TYR A 137 -5.75 -5.72 -11.70
N ALA A 138 -5.50 -4.74 -10.84
CA ALA A 138 -6.34 -3.56 -10.66
C ALA A 138 -5.50 -2.33 -10.30
N GLU A 139 -5.90 -1.16 -10.79
CA GLU A 139 -5.33 0.15 -10.47
C GLU A 139 -6.47 1.18 -10.35
N LEU A 140 -6.33 2.18 -9.47
CA LEU A 140 -7.28 3.30 -9.41
C LEU A 140 -7.20 4.11 -10.71
N ALA A 141 -8.36 4.47 -11.28
CA ALA A 141 -8.37 5.24 -12.52
C ALA A 141 -7.94 6.69 -12.32
N PHE A 142 -8.16 7.23 -11.11
CA PHE A 142 -7.77 8.57 -10.71
C PHE A 142 -7.01 8.46 -9.38
N LYS A 143 -5.83 9.06 -9.31
CA LYS A 143 -5.09 9.25 -8.06
C LYS A 143 -5.46 10.64 -7.54
N GLU A 144 -5.83 10.75 -6.27
CA GLU A 144 -6.04 12.04 -5.60
C GLU A 144 -4.71 12.79 -5.39
#